data_AF-A0A950W1U1-F1
#
_entry.id   AF-A0A950W1U1-F1
#
_cell.length_a   1.000
_cell.length_b   1.000
_cell.length_c   1.000
_cell.angle_alpha   90.00
_cell.angle_beta   90.00
_cell.angle_gamma   90.00
#
_symmetry.space_group_name_H-M   'P 1'
#
loop_
_entity.id
_entity.type
_entity.pdbx_description
1 polymer ?
#
loop_
_entity_poly.entity_id
_entity_poly.type
_entity_poly.pdbx_seq_one_letter_code
_entity_poly.pdbx_strand_id
1 'polypeptide(L)'
;MSAEPELVREEAEPGAEEGAGASVTVAPPWDGYAKMGARQVIARLEEADAAQLAAIQLYESSHRRRQTVLQAVERRLRANANAAQG
;
A
#
# COMPACT_ATOMS: atom_id res chain seq x y z
N MET A 1 -37.00 -6.10 46.60
CA MET A 1 -35.55 -6.23 46.79
C MET A 1 -34.90 -5.77 45.50
N SER A 2 -34.28 -4.60 45.50
CA SER A 2 -33.52 -4.09 44.35
C SER A 2 -32.23 -4.91 44.25
N ALA A 3 -31.94 -5.45 43.07
CA ALA A 3 -30.64 -6.00 42.77
C ALA A 3 -29.75 -4.85 42.27
N GLU A 4 -28.78 -4.44 43.08
CA GLU A 4 -27.73 -3.53 42.65
C GLU A 4 -26.80 -4.31 41.71
N PRO A 5 -26.51 -3.84 40.49
CA PRO A 5 -25.54 -4.53 39.64
C PRO A 5 -24.14 -4.27 40.19
N GLU A 6 -23.48 -5.34 40.62
CA GLU A 6 -22.07 -5.36 41.01
C GLU A 6 -21.22 -4.97 39.81
N LEU A 7 -20.57 -3.79 39.89
CA LEU A 7 -19.60 -3.34 38.89
C LEU A 7 -18.34 -4.19 39.02
N VAL A 8 -18.28 -5.27 38.22
CA VAL A 8 -17.04 -6.00 37.97
C VAL A 8 -16.06 -5.04 37.30
N ARG A 9 -15.03 -4.63 38.03
CA ARG A 9 -13.85 -4.02 37.42
C ARG A 9 -13.14 -5.15 36.69
N GLU A 10 -13.25 -5.17 35.37
CA GLU A 10 -12.33 -5.92 34.52
C GLU A 10 -10.92 -5.43 34.82
N GLU A 11 -10.21 -6.20 35.65
CA GLU A 11 -8.77 -6.15 35.74
C GLU A 11 -8.26 -6.53 34.34
N ALA A 12 -7.85 -5.53 33.56
CA ALA A 12 -7.27 -5.75 32.25
C ALA A 12 -6.06 -6.68 32.41
N GLU A 13 -6.20 -7.91 31.92
CA GLU A 13 -5.13 -8.90 31.95
C GLU A 13 -3.88 -8.30 31.29
N PRO A 14 -2.69 -8.37 31.92
CA PRO A 14 -1.44 -7.92 31.33
C PRO A 14 -1.00 -8.94 30.28
N GLY A 15 -1.67 -8.92 29.13
CA GLY A 15 -1.36 -9.70 27.93
C GLY A 15 -1.54 -8.89 26.64
N ALA A 16 -1.93 -7.63 26.73
CA ALA A 16 -2.11 -6.73 25.59
C ALA A 16 -0.79 -6.09 25.11
N GLU A 17 0.36 -6.72 25.35
CA GLU A 17 1.67 -6.17 24.98
C GLU A 17 2.06 -6.53 23.55
N GLU A 18 1.44 -7.55 22.96
CA GLU A 18 1.67 -7.94 21.57
C GLU A 18 0.37 -7.77 20.79
N GLY A 19 0.06 -6.52 20.45
CA GLY A 19 -0.97 -6.23 19.48
C GLY A 19 -0.76 -7.11 18.25
N ALA A 20 -1.77 -7.88 17.86
CA ALA A 20 -1.74 -8.77 16.71
C ALA A 20 -1.31 -7.98 15.45
N GLY A 21 0.00 -7.93 15.22
CA GLY A 21 0.64 -7.08 14.22
C GLY A 21 0.40 -7.68 12.85
N ALA A 22 -0.80 -7.50 12.32
CA ALA A 22 -1.15 -7.91 10.96
C ALA A 22 -0.22 -7.17 9.98
N SER A 23 0.86 -7.84 9.57
CA SER A 23 1.79 -7.30 8.59
C SER A 23 1.18 -7.45 7.20
N VAL A 24 0.77 -6.33 6.60
CA VAL A 24 0.27 -6.32 5.22
C VAL A 24 1.45 -6.42 4.25
N THR A 25 1.51 -7.53 3.50
CA THR A 25 2.48 -7.70 2.41
C THR A 25 1.84 -7.31 1.09
N VAL A 26 2.46 -6.38 0.36
CA VAL A 26 1.98 -5.95 -0.97
C VAL A 26 2.60 -6.85 -2.04
N ALA A 27 1.77 -7.55 -2.81
CA ALA A 27 2.24 -8.39 -3.91
C ALA A 27 2.83 -7.55 -5.06
N PRO A 28 3.81 -8.07 -5.83
CA PRO A 28 4.28 -7.40 -7.02
C PRO A 28 3.14 -7.22 -8.03
N PRO A 29 3.13 -6.11 -8.80
CA PRO A 29 2.05 -5.80 -9.73
C PRO A 29 2.01 -6.74 -10.95
N TRP A 30 3.11 -7.44 -11.26
CA TRP A 30 3.16 -8.53 -12.25
C TRP A 30 4.37 -9.44 -12.03
N ASP A 31 4.36 -10.60 -12.69
CA ASP A 31 5.43 -11.58 -12.63
C ASP A 31 6.80 -11.02 -13.04
N GLY A 32 7.79 -11.28 -12.18
CA GLY A 32 9.16 -10.83 -12.40
C GLY A 32 9.42 -9.35 -12.13
N TYR A 33 8.42 -8.56 -11.71
CA TYR A 33 8.57 -7.12 -11.40
C TYR A 33 9.77 -6.85 -10.47
N ALA A 34 9.90 -7.64 -9.39
CA ALA A 34 10.96 -7.49 -8.39
C ALA A 34 12.38 -7.65 -8.95
N LYS A 35 12.52 -8.33 -10.10
CA LYS A 35 13.80 -8.58 -10.78
C LYS A 35 14.11 -7.51 -11.83
N MET A 36 13.13 -6.70 -12.25
CA MET A 36 13.31 -5.69 -13.28
C MET A 36 14.09 -4.48 -12.77
N GLY A 37 14.93 -3.91 -13.62
CA GLY A 37 15.58 -2.63 -13.38
C GLY A 37 14.62 -1.46 -13.54
N ALA A 38 14.95 -0.29 -12.96
CA ALA A 38 14.09 0.89 -13.01
C ALA A 38 13.75 1.32 -14.44
N ARG A 39 14.70 1.27 -15.38
CA ARG A 39 14.45 1.60 -16.80
C ARG A 39 13.41 0.69 -17.45
N GLN A 40 13.49 -0.62 -17.19
CA GLN A 40 12.55 -1.59 -17.75
C GLN A 40 11.15 -1.41 -17.16
N VAL A 41 11.06 -1.07 -15.87
CA VAL A 41 9.78 -0.72 -15.24
C VAL A 41 9.20 0.54 -15.87
N ILE A 42 10.00 1.60 -16.02
CA ILE A 42 9.58 2.89 -16.61
C ILE A 42 9.03 2.71 -18.01
N ALA A 43 9.69 1.91 -18.86
CA ALA A 43 9.21 1.62 -20.21
C ALA A 43 7.80 0.98 -20.20
N ARG A 44 7.51 0.11 -19.22
CA ARG A 44 6.17 -0.48 -19.08
C ARG A 44 5.11 0.48 -18.52
N LEU A 45 5.50 1.58 -17.89
CA LEU A 45 4.54 2.58 -17.37
C LEU A 45 3.80 3.29 -18.51
N GLU A 46 4.36 3.31 -19.71
CA GLU A 46 3.74 3.94 -20.88
C GLU A 46 2.43 3.26 -21.28
N GLU A 47 2.34 1.94 -21.09
CA GLU A 47 1.16 1.14 -21.42
C GLU A 47 0.29 0.84 -20.18
N ALA A 48 0.70 1.28 -19.00
CA ALA A 48 0.00 1.01 -17.75
C ALA A 48 -1.25 1.90 -17.58
N ASP A 49 -2.35 1.29 -17.15
CA ASP A 49 -3.54 2.02 -16.72
C ASP A 49 -3.38 2.61 -15.30
N ALA A 50 -4.37 3.39 -14.86
CA ALA A 50 -4.33 4.06 -13.55
C ALA A 50 -4.29 3.08 -12.36
N ALA A 51 -4.95 1.93 -12.45
CA ALA A 51 -4.97 0.95 -11.37
C ALA A 51 -3.60 0.26 -11.25
N GLN A 52 -3.00 -0.11 -12.38
CA GLN A 52 -1.66 -0.69 -12.42
C GLN A 52 -0.61 0.32 -11.93
N LEU A 53 -0.72 1.60 -12.31
CA LEU A 53 0.15 2.66 -11.81
C LEU A 53 0.05 2.82 -10.28
N ALA A 54 -1.16 2.79 -9.71
CA ALA A 54 -1.36 2.82 -8.27
C ALA A 54 -0.74 1.60 -7.57
N ALA A 55 -0.92 0.40 -8.13
CA ALA A 55 -0.33 -0.83 -7.60
C ALA A 55 1.22 -0.76 -7.59
N ILE A 56 1.83 -0.22 -8.65
CA ILE A 56 3.27 0.01 -8.72
C ILE A 56 3.73 1.01 -7.65
N GLN A 57 3.00 2.12 -7.47
CA GLN A 57 3.33 3.13 -6.45
C GLN A 57 3.32 2.53 -5.05
N LEU A 58 2.27 1.76 -4.73
CA LEU A 58 2.13 1.08 -3.45
C LEU A 58 3.27 0.07 -3.26
N TYR A 59 3.51 -0.81 -4.24
CA TYR A 59 4.58 -1.79 -4.17
C TYR A 59 5.96 -1.14 -3.97
N GLU A 60 6.30 -0.10 -4.74
CA GLU A 60 7.59 0.59 -4.59
C GLU A 60 7.73 1.27 -3.23
N SER A 61 6.70 1.95 -2.74
CA SER A 61 6.76 2.67 -1.46
C SER A 61 6.91 1.74 -0.24
N SER A 62 6.34 0.54 -0.33
CA SER A 62 6.45 -0.51 0.69
C SER A 62 7.71 -1.38 0.58
N HIS A 63 8.40 -1.37 -0.56
CA HIS A 63 9.58 -2.23 -0.80
C HIS A 63 10.85 -1.40 -1.05
N ARG A 64 11.33 -1.36 -2.31
CA ARG A 64 12.66 -0.83 -2.66
C ARG A 64 12.73 0.69 -2.74
N ARG A 65 11.59 1.39 -2.70
CA ARG A 65 11.47 2.85 -2.74
C ARG A 65 12.31 3.48 -3.85
N ARG A 66 12.27 2.90 -5.06
CA ARG A 66 13.06 3.42 -6.18
C ARG A 66 12.51 4.76 -6.62
N GLN A 67 13.16 5.84 -6.19
CA GLN A 67 12.68 7.22 -6.45
C GLN A 67 12.42 7.50 -7.92
N THR A 68 13.27 7.01 -8.83
CA THR A 68 13.08 7.17 -10.28
C THR A 68 11.76 6.54 -10.77
N VAL A 69 11.37 5.38 -10.22
CA VAL A 69 10.12 4.71 -10.57
C VAL A 69 8.93 5.48 -9.99
N LEU A 70 8.98 5.83 -8.70
CA LEU A 70 7.91 6.58 -8.03
C LEU A 70 7.61 7.91 -8.73
N GLN A 71 8.65 8.66 -9.10
CA GLN A 71 8.52 9.92 -9.83
C GLN A 71 7.93 9.73 -11.23
N ALA A 72 8.28 8.65 -11.93
CA ALA A 72 7.71 8.35 -13.24
C ALA A 72 6.22 7.97 -13.15
N VAL A 73 5.85 7.16 -12.14
CA VAL A 73 4.46 6.80 -11.87
C VAL A 73 3.63 8.04 -11.56
N GLU A 74 4.11 8.92 -10.69
CA GLU A 74 3.39 10.15 -10.35
C GLU A 74 3.14 11.04 -11.57
N ARG A 75 4.15 11.23 -12.44
CA ARG A 75 3.98 11.97 -13.70
C ARG A 75 2.91 11.34 -14.59
N ARG A 76 2.89 10.01 -14.72
CA ARG A 76 1.91 9.31 -15.55
C ARG A 76 0.49 9.42 -14.99
N LEU A 77 0.32 9.30 -13.68
CA LEU A 77 -0.98 9.48 -13.01
C LEU A 77 -1.54 10.90 -13.24
N ARG A 78 -0.69 11.93 -13.07
CA ARG A 78 -1.09 13.32 -13.37
C ARG A 78 -1.46 13.51 -14.84
N ALA A 79 -0.68 12.94 -15.77
CA ALA A 79 -0.98 13.02 -17.19
C ALA A 79 -2.32 12.35 -17.54
N ASN A 80 -2.62 11.19 -16.95
CA ASN A 80 -3.90 10.50 -17.14
C ASN A 80 -5.07 11.30 -16.56
N ALA A 81 -4.89 11.92 -15.39
CA ALA A 81 -5.92 12.76 -14.78
C ALA A 81 -6.25 13.98 -15.66
N ASN A 82 -5.22 14.65 -16.19
CA ASN A 82 -5.41 15.77 -17.10
C ASN A 82 -6.10 15.35 -18.41
N ALA A 83 -5.73 14.20 -18.96
CA ALA A 83 -6.34 13.67 -20.19
C ALA A 83 -7.82 13.27 -20.02
N ALA A 84 -8.23 12.89 -18.81
CA ALA A 84 -9.63 12.58 -18.53
C ALA A 84 -10.51 13.83 -18.29
N GLN A 85 -9.90 15.01 -18.17
CA GLN A 85 -10.57 16.28 -17.83
C GLN A 85 -10.78 17.22 -19.02
N GLY A 86 -10.15 16.96 -20.16
CA GLY A 86 -10.25 17.76 -21.39
C GLY A 86 -11.02 17.05 -22.49
#